data_AF-A0A7W3HWT1-F1
#
_entry.id   AF-A0A7W3HWT1-F1
#
_cell.length_a   1.000
_cell.length_b   1.000
_cell.length_c   1.000
_cell.angle_alpha   90.00
_cell.angle_beta   90.00
_cell.angle_gamma   90.00
#
_symmetry.space_group_name_H-M   'P 1'
#
loop_
_entity.id
_entity.type
_entity.pdbx_description
1 polymer ?
#
loop_
_entity_poly.entity_id
_entity_poly.type
_entity_poly.pdbx_seq_one_letter_code
_entity_poly.pdbx_strand_id
1 'polypeptide(L)'
;MNNVIKTYNLINGINLTLSKDALNHIIYGDINTKPVEMDGRRVTKKVLAGGLHSVSGWDLFKQEHTNVKHLYDYRSDVDEDWFYARELQNEVILLKLPSTLMTSKAAKMTKFPENYYKSGYLWKTLFPVYVEESNFVGFLDEVLENINYRESSGGELVGYMNCSEPLRMIRVSVLHRDGKINSVYPSWSQPNTGNNGKPFSYFDNIGHFIASSTVLYDRTEDHNRFNNSMFLDARNIKDICARTPEIFLERTSPSNDLDEWRRSRVGELKAYAAGANEDDIYKIYNYLTDGVIFKENYFYFNDLLNHFGFDSLSNIKEINSILYTQNIIDGLYVIYFSCLAEKLFKKLVSFLLKSMVTHVLIDCWNKRRIHLCIMKLCRSSGDSEIIKQYLRDFASSPTRREVFVEYDYESLEKRKAYANGFELSNLPQAFIIMKRPPVNRCLNMDDFIHFTRDNLGESYSYALDEKMRNKILDDYMSKDHLSKVIKLNLRYISEKDFLWFGLEFGVLIDEFISSNSEMDFKVLSSIVRDYCKIQFTQRFRTNLNYKEYSEIEPLPYNDVGDEYIYALTLKHERISNHLRVEEFLKQIQKMSKHYGNQNLDGMITEYHTLNGKERPSLPHDINIILEDLKGGGIK
;
A
#
# COMPACT_ATOMS: atom_id res chain seq x y z
N MET A 1 23.24 -8.07 40.07
CA MET A 1 23.96 -9.22 39.48
C MET A 1 23.32 -9.48 38.13
N ASN A 2 24.04 -9.33 37.02
CA ASN A 2 23.48 -9.66 35.71
C ASN A 2 23.34 -11.18 35.65
N ASN A 3 22.12 -11.70 35.67
CA ASN A 3 21.86 -13.13 35.48
C ASN A 3 22.22 -13.49 34.04
N VAL A 4 23.42 -14.00 33.86
CA VAL A 4 23.91 -14.54 32.58
C VAL A 4 23.13 -15.82 32.27
N ILE A 5 22.54 -15.88 31.09
CA ILE A 5 21.86 -17.08 30.57
C ILE A 5 22.88 -17.97 29.86
N LYS A 6 23.67 -17.40 28.96
CA LYS A 6 24.67 -18.13 28.17
C LYS A 6 25.81 -17.22 27.71
N THR A 7 26.99 -17.80 27.58
CA THR A 7 28.17 -17.19 26.97
C THR A 7 28.52 -17.94 25.69
N TYR A 8 28.82 -17.19 24.64
CA TYR A 8 29.15 -17.66 23.30
C TYR A 8 30.60 -17.28 23.00
N ASN A 9 31.38 -18.23 22.49
CA ASN A 9 32.74 -17.99 22.02
C ASN A 9 32.74 -18.18 20.51
N LEU A 10 32.82 -17.08 19.76
CA LEU A 10 32.76 -17.11 18.29
C LEU A 10 34.14 -17.42 17.70
N ILE A 11 34.16 -17.94 16.46
CA ILE A 11 35.37 -18.40 15.76
C ILE A 11 36.43 -17.29 15.62
N ASN A 12 36.00 -16.03 15.53
CA ASN A 12 36.88 -14.86 15.42
C ASN A 12 37.37 -14.31 16.78
N GLY A 13 37.16 -15.06 17.88
CA GLY A 13 37.60 -14.67 19.22
C GLY A 13 36.68 -13.67 19.93
N ILE A 14 35.51 -13.34 19.35
CA ILE A 14 34.50 -12.52 20.01
C ILE A 14 33.78 -13.38 21.06
N ASN A 15 33.82 -12.93 22.31
CA ASN A 15 33.05 -13.53 23.39
C ASN A 15 31.80 -12.69 23.67
N LEU A 16 30.63 -13.30 23.55
CA LEU A 16 29.34 -12.66 23.76
C LEU A 16 28.60 -13.28 24.93
N THR A 17 27.87 -12.45 25.67
CA THR A 17 27.04 -12.90 26.79
C THR A 17 25.59 -12.47 26.62
N LEU A 18 24.66 -13.41 26.69
CA LEU A 18 23.23 -13.15 26.78
C LEU A 18 22.82 -13.10 28.25
N SER A 19 22.23 -11.98 28.69
CA SER A 19 21.65 -11.83 30.03
C SER A 19 20.14 -12.01 30.01
N LYS A 20 19.54 -12.25 31.19
CA LYS A 20 18.09 -12.27 31.35
C LYS A 20 17.42 -10.96 30.94
N ASP A 21 18.03 -9.83 31.27
CA ASP A 21 17.51 -8.51 30.88
C ASP A 21 17.50 -8.33 29.36
N ALA A 22 18.57 -8.77 28.67
CA ALA A 22 18.62 -8.72 27.21
C ALA A 22 17.57 -9.64 26.59
N LEU A 23 17.38 -10.86 27.13
CA LEU A 23 16.31 -11.75 26.66
C LEU A 23 14.92 -11.13 26.86
N ASN A 24 14.65 -10.54 28.02
CA ASN A 24 13.37 -9.87 28.28
C ASN A 24 13.15 -8.68 27.34
N HIS A 25 14.19 -7.88 27.09
CA HIS A 25 14.17 -6.81 26.10
C HIS A 25 13.83 -7.34 24.69
N ILE A 26 14.45 -8.45 24.28
CA ILE A 26 14.19 -9.06 22.97
C ILE A 26 12.75 -9.57 22.87
N ILE A 27 12.31 -10.39 23.83
CA ILE A 27 11.00 -11.05 23.78
C ILE A 27 9.87 -10.05 24.03
N TYR A 28 9.89 -9.35 25.16
CA TYR A 28 8.77 -8.54 25.65
C TYR A 28 8.94 -7.04 25.39
N GLY A 29 10.17 -6.57 25.18
CA GLY A 29 10.48 -5.16 25.03
C GLY A 29 10.51 -4.37 26.33
N ASP A 30 11.03 -3.16 26.22
CA ASP A 30 11.10 -2.22 27.32
C ASP A 30 9.87 -1.32 27.31
N ILE A 31 9.06 -1.36 28.38
CA ILE A 31 7.85 -0.55 28.49
C ILE A 31 8.08 0.64 29.43
N ASN A 32 7.81 1.85 28.93
CA ASN A 32 7.79 3.07 29.70
C ASN A 32 6.38 3.60 29.90
N THR A 33 6.20 4.46 30.90
CA THR A 33 4.93 5.17 31.11
C THR A 33 5.08 6.63 30.68
N LYS A 34 4.19 7.09 29.79
CA LYS A 34 4.17 8.46 29.28
C LYS A 34 2.87 9.16 29.71
N PRO A 35 2.94 10.38 30.28
CA PRO A 35 1.75 11.19 30.51
C PRO A 35 1.23 11.72 29.16
N VAL A 36 -0.08 11.62 28.96
CA VAL A 36 -0.81 12.10 27.79
C VAL A 36 -2.03 12.87 28.29
N GLU A 37 -2.33 14.01 27.67
CA GLU A 37 -3.63 14.66 27.89
C GLU A 37 -4.69 13.99 27.02
N MET A 38 -5.76 13.53 27.66
CA MET A 38 -6.98 13.06 26.99
C MET A 38 -8.16 13.75 27.68
N ASP A 39 -9.01 14.42 26.90
CA ASP A 39 -10.21 15.11 27.37
C ASP A 39 -9.96 16.08 28.54
N GLY A 40 -8.85 16.83 28.47
CA GLY A 40 -8.45 17.79 29.51
C GLY A 40 -7.95 17.16 30.81
N ARG A 41 -7.74 15.84 30.84
CA ARG A 41 -7.16 15.10 31.98
C ARG A 41 -5.82 14.47 31.61
N ARG A 42 -4.88 14.51 32.55
CA ARG A 42 -3.57 13.86 32.39
C ARG A 42 -3.70 12.37 32.74
N VAL A 43 -3.67 11.52 31.73
CA VAL A 43 -3.66 10.06 31.86
C VAL A 43 -2.28 9.51 31.54
N THR A 44 -1.96 8.32 32.02
CA THR A 44 -0.69 7.64 31.71
C THR A 44 -0.93 6.53 30.69
N LYS A 45 -0.14 6.51 29.60
CA LYS A 45 -0.12 5.42 28.63
C LYS A 45 1.20 4.68 28.70
N LYS A 46 1.15 3.34 28.62
CA LYS A 46 2.33 2.51 28.38
C LYS A 46 2.80 2.73 26.94
N VAL A 47 4.11 2.81 26.73
CA VAL A 47 4.73 3.03 25.41
C VAL A 47 6.03 2.25 25.31
N LEU A 48 6.37 1.78 24.11
CA LEU A 48 7.58 1.02 23.85
C LEU A 48 8.83 1.92 23.84
N ALA A 49 9.83 1.55 24.62
CA ALA A 49 11.12 2.23 24.73
C ALA A 49 12.26 1.53 23.96
N GLY A 50 12.09 0.25 23.62
CA GLY A 50 13.05 -0.57 22.87
C GLY A 50 12.60 -2.03 22.82
N GLY A 51 13.26 -2.87 22.02
CA GLY A 51 13.02 -4.32 22.01
C GLY A 51 11.65 -4.70 21.44
N LEU A 52 11.04 -5.78 21.94
CA LEU A 52 9.77 -6.39 21.47
C LEU A 52 9.91 -6.94 20.04
N HIS A 53 10.33 -8.20 19.98
CA HIS A 53 10.59 -8.95 18.75
C HIS A 53 9.95 -10.33 18.74
N SER A 54 9.03 -10.62 19.68
CA SER A 54 8.25 -11.87 19.70
C SER A 54 6.76 -11.58 19.55
N VAL A 55 6.00 -12.58 19.08
CA VAL A 55 4.54 -12.52 18.98
C VAL A 55 3.91 -12.44 20.37
N SER A 56 4.36 -13.26 21.32
CA SER A 56 3.85 -13.23 22.70
C SER A 56 4.09 -11.89 23.39
N GLY A 57 5.24 -11.26 23.15
CA GLY A 57 5.52 -9.90 23.63
C GLY A 57 4.61 -8.86 22.99
N TRP A 58 4.30 -8.99 21.70
CA TRP A 58 3.31 -8.15 21.04
C TRP A 58 1.91 -8.34 21.63
N ASP A 59 1.45 -9.57 21.82
CA ASP A 59 0.12 -9.87 22.35
C ASP A 59 -0.08 -9.28 23.76
N LEU A 60 0.94 -9.39 24.62
CA LEU A 60 0.94 -8.78 25.95
C LEU A 60 0.89 -7.25 25.88
N PHE A 61 1.71 -6.63 25.02
CA PHE A 61 1.69 -5.18 24.84
C PHE A 61 0.34 -4.72 24.27
N LYS A 62 -0.25 -5.52 23.38
CA LYS A 62 -1.49 -5.21 22.69
C LYS A 62 -2.70 -5.17 23.61
N GLN A 63 -2.73 -6.03 24.63
CA GLN A 63 -3.77 -6.05 25.67
C GLN A 63 -3.88 -4.72 26.44
N GLU A 64 -2.79 -3.95 26.53
CA GLU A 64 -2.76 -2.63 27.16
C GLU A 64 -3.30 -1.51 26.23
N HIS A 65 -3.54 -1.83 24.96
CA HIS A 65 -3.92 -0.90 23.89
C HIS A 65 -5.16 -1.40 23.13
N THR A 66 -6.24 -1.71 23.85
CA THR A 66 -7.48 -2.31 23.32
C THR A 66 -8.19 -1.45 22.27
N ASN A 67 -8.01 -0.13 22.32
CA ASN A 67 -8.64 0.84 21.40
C ASN A 67 -7.79 1.13 20.16
N VAL A 68 -6.55 0.64 20.12
CA VAL A 68 -5.86 0.49 18.84
C VAL A 68 -6.46 -0.77 18.21
N LYS A 69 -6.73 -0.84 16.91
CA LYS A 69 -7.24 -2.07 16.27
C LYS A 69 -6.34 -2.52 15.15
N HIS A 70 -6.45 -3.79 14.72
CA HIS A 70 -5.83 -4.15 13.45
C HIS A 70 -6.47 -3.30 12.35
N LEU A 71 -5.70 -2.83 11.37
CA LEU A 71 -6.19 -1.93 10.31
C LEU A 71 -7.41 -2.51 9.58
N TYR A 72 -7.46 -3.84 9.47
CA TYR A 72 -8.60 -4.55 8.90
C TYR A 72 -9.89 -4.38 9.73
N ASP A 73 -9.81 -4.20 11.04
CA ASP A 73 -10.99 -4.00 11.89
C ASP A 73 -11.22 -2.52 12.25
N TYR A 74 -10.18 -1.69 12.11
CA TYR A 74 -10.17 -0.27 12.50
C TYR A 74 -11.28 0.59 11.88
N ARG A 75 -11.93 1.39 12.71
CA ARG A 75 -12.94 2.36 12.31
C ARG A 75 -12.64 3.70 12.97
N SER A 76 -12.43 4.73 12.18
CA SER A 76 -11.99 6.04 12.68
C SER A 76 -13.02 6.80 13.52
N ASP A 77 -14.27 6.32 13.57
CA ASP A 77 -15.34 6.90 14.39
C ASP A 77 -15.44 6.29 15.80
N VAL A 78 -14.80 5.14 16.05
CA VAL A 78 -14.88 4.42 17.34
C VAL A 78 -13.52 4.03 17.91
N ASP A 79 -12.51 3.81 17.07
CA ASP A 79 -11.18 3.38 17.47
C ASP A 79 -10.20 4.54 17.57
N GLU A 80 -9.17 4.39 18.42
CA GLU A 80 -8.16 5.43 18.64
C GLU A 80 -7.15 5.48 17.49
N ASP A 81 -6.65 4.31 17.07
CA ASP A 81 -5.61 4.19 16.04
C ASP A 81 -5.58 2.75 15.50
N TRP A 82 -4.70 2.46 14.54
CA TRP A 82 -4.55 1.14 13.96
C TRP A 82 -3.11 0.61 13.98
N PHE A 83 -2.97 -0.71 13.97
CA PHE A 83 -1.73 -1.39 13.61
C PHE A 83 -1.96 -2.29 12.40
N TYR A 84 -0.90 -2.66 11.68
CA TYR A 84 -0.99 -3.58 10.55
C TYR A 84 0.07 -4.65 10.67
N ALA A 85 -0.31 -5.92 10.50
CA ALA A 85 0.62 -7.04 10.58
C ALA A 85 0.60 -7.88 9.29
N ARG A 86 1.78 -8.29 8.87
CA ARG A 86 1.98 -9.12 7.68
C ARG A 86 3.03 -10.19 7.97
N GLU A 87 2.70 -11.43 7.65
CA GLU A 87 3.62 -12.56 7.69
C GLU A 87 4.38 -12.67 6.36
N LEU A 88 5.69 -12.84 6.48
CA LEU A 88 6.58 -13.10 5.37
C LEU A 88 6.65 -14.60 5.10
N GLN A 89 7.22 -14.99 3.96
CA GLN A 89 7.32 -16.39 3.56
C GLN A 89 8.07 -17.27 4.57
N ASN A 90 9.10 -16.69 5.18
CA ASN A 90 9.89 -17.32 6.22
C ASN A 90 9.27 -17.14 7.62
N GLU A 91 7.97 -16.83 7.67
CA GLU A 91 7.13 -16.73 8.87
C GLU A 91 7.51 -15.56 9.80
N VAL A 92 8.50 -14.75 9.42
CA VAL A 92 8.80 -13.47 10.09
C VAL A 92 7.61 -12.54 9.94
N ILE A 93 7.24 -11.84 11.00
CA ILE A 93 6.16 -10.86 10.94
C ILE A 93 6.73 -9.45 10.81
N LEU A 94 6.18 -8.70 9.87
CA LEU A 94 6.29 -7.24 9.81
C LEU A 94 5.08 -6.61 10.48
N LEU A 95 5.34 -5.81 11.52
CA LEU A 95 4.33 -5.16 12.34
C LEU A 95 4.46 -3.64 12.23
N LYS A 96 3.46 -2.95 11.68
CA LYS A 96 3.40 -1.49 11.60
C LYS A 96 2.58 -0.93 12.76
N LEU A 97 3.18 -0.05 13.55
CA LEU A 97 2.61 0.51 14.77
C LEU A 97 2.53 2.03 14.71
N PRO A 98 1.53 2.65 15.34
CA PRO A 98 1.54 4.09 15.57
C PRO A 98 2.76 4.51 16.38
N SER A 99 3.42 5.59 15.95
CA SER A 99 4.55 6.21 16.64
C SER A 99 4.18 6.75 18.02
N THR A 100 2.89 6.98 18.27
CA THR A 100 2.32 7.34 19.58
C THR A 100 2.48 6.22 20.61
N LEU A 101 2.60 4.97 20.16
CA LEU A 101 2.89 3.80 21.01
C LEU A 101 4.39 3.64 21.33
N MET A 102 5.24 4.57 20.88
CA MET A 102 6.68 4.52 21.09
C MET A 102 7.20 5.78 21.78
N THR A 103 8.27 5.65 22.56
CA THR A 103 9.05 6.80 23.01
C THR A 103 9.73 7.48 21.82
N SER A 104 10.04 8.78 21.92
CA SER A 104 10.74 9.49 20.84
C SER A 104 12.11 8.91 20.49
N LYS A 105 12.78 8.23 21.44
CA LYS A 105 14.05 7.53 21.22
C LYS A 105 13.83 6.23 20.44
N ALA A 106 12.92 5.37 20.89
CA ALA A 106 12.55 4.14 20.18
C ALA A 106 12.08 4.47 18.75
N ALA A 107 11.20 5.46 18.63
CA ALA A 107 10.69 5.93 17.35
C ALA A 107 11.78 6.45 16.42
N LYS A 108 12.92 6.94 16.93
CA LYS A 108 14.06 7.34 16.10
C LYS A 108 14.90 6.14 15.64
N MET A 109 15.06 5.12 16.48
CA MET A 109 15.83 3.92 16.15
C MET A 109 15.12 3.07 15.10
N THR A 110 13.79 2.98 15.20
CA THR A 110 12.93 2.24 14.28
C THR A 110 12.71 2.95 12.94
N LYS A 111 13.34 4.12 12.73
CA LYS A 111 13.33 4.82 11.44
C LYS A 111 14.25 4.21 10.40
N PHE A 112 15.15 3.29 10.73
CA PHE A 112 15.91 2.54 9.72
C PHE A 112 15.18 1.20 9.51
N PRO A 113 14.65 0.86 8.32
CA PRO A 113 15.13 1.11 6.94
C PRO A 113 14.54 2.34 6.23
N GLU A 114 13.88 3.23 6.97
CA GLU A 114 13.02 4.31 6.50
C GLU A 114 13.54 5.73 6.85
N ASN A 115 14.80 6.07 6.57
CA ASN A 115 15.41 7.36 6.97
C ASN A 115 14.56 8.60 6.62
N TYR A 116 13.63 8.43 5.68
CA TYR A 116 12.70 9.43 5.19
C TYR A 116 11.23 9.01 5.32
N TYR A 117 10.78 8.30 6.35
CA TYR A 117 9.33 8.05 6.58
C TYR A 117 8.89 8.66 7.92
N LYS A 118 7.90 9.56 7.84
CA LYS A 118 7.22 10.21 8.98
C LYS A 118 5.72 10.21 8.70
N SER A 119 5.13 9.02 8.64
CA SER A 119 3.68 8.84 8.49
C SER A 119 2.92 8.86 9.81
N GLY A 120 3.64 9.00 10.93
CA GLY A 120 3.09 8.72 12.24
C GLY A 120 3.07 7.24 12.59
N TYR A 121 3.52 6.34 11.70
CA TYR A 121 3.62 4.90 11.93
C TYR A 121 5.04 4.38 11.65
N LEU A 122 5.43 3.30 12.33
CA LEU A 122 6.78 2.72 12.32
C LEU A 122 6.71 1.20 12.29
N TRP A 123 7.60 0.56 11.54
CA TRP A 123 7.62 -0.90 11.45
C TRP A 123 8.49 -1.55 12.53
N LYS A 124 8.08 -2.71 13.04
CA LYS A 124 8.90 -3.66 13.78
C LYS A 124 8.90 -5.04 13.10
N THR A 125 9.94 -5.81 13.33
CA THR A 125 10.01 -7.22 12.94
C THR A 125 9.82 -8.09 14.18
N LEU A 126 8.98 -9.10 14.07
CA LEU A 126 8.83 -10.15 15.09
C LEU A 126 9.33 -11.48 14.51
N PHE A 127 9.96 -12.29 15.35
CA PHE A 127 10.25 -13.67 15.02
C PHE A 127 8.96 -14.45 14.72
N PRO A 128 9.06 -15.56 13.97
CA PRO A 128 7.94 -16.47 13.78
C PRO A 128 7.30 -16.91 15.10
N VAL A 129 6.02 -17.27 15.04
CA VAL A 129 5.22 -17.65 16.23
C VAL A 129 5.88 -18.73 17.07
N TYR A 130 6.63 -19.65 16.46
CA TYR A 130 7.30 -20.74 17.17
C TYR A 130 8.55 -20.31 17.95
N VAL A 131 9.06 -19.09 17.78
CA VAL A 131 10.22 -18.57 18.52
C VAL A 131 9.73 -17.89 19.79
N GLU A 132 9.94 -18.57 20.91
CA GLU A 132 9.50 -18.16 22.24
C GLU A 132 10.67 -18.07 23.21
N GLU A 133 10.43 -17.53 24.40
CA GLU A 133 11.45 -17.42 25.45
C GLU A 133 12.12 -18.77 25.78
N SER A 134 11.34 -19.86 25.74
CA SER A 134 11.76 -21.21 26.13
C SER A 134 12.80 -21.83 25.18
N ASN A 135 12.75 -21.49 23.88
CA ASN A 135 13.62 -22.03 22.84
C ASN A 135 14.58 -21.01 22.23
N PHE A 136 14.48 -19.72 22.64
CA PHE A 136 15.28 -18.63 22.08
C PHE A 136 16.80 -18.87 22.14
N VAL A 137 17.29 -19.54 23.20
CA VAL A 137 18.73 -19.83 23.32
C VAL A 137 19.18 -20.78 22.21
N GLY A 138 18.43 -21.84 21.92
CA GLY A 138 18.73 -22.76 20.82
C GLY A 138 18.62 -22.07 19.45
N PHE A 139 17.62 -21.20 19.29
CA PHE A 139 17.51 -20.34 18.11
C PHE A 139 18.77 -19.48 17.90
N LEU A 140 19.24 -18.82 18.96
CA LEU A 140 20.42 -17.96 18.89
C LEU A 140 21.70 -18.76 18.64
N ASP A 141 21.79 -19.99 19.14
CA ASP A 141 22.91 -20.89 18.84
C ASP A 141 23.06 -21.10 17.33
N GLU A 142 21.98 -21.47 16.64
CA GLU A 142 21.98 -21.67 15.19
C GLU A 142 22.36 -20.40 14.42
N VAL A 143 21.81 -19.25 14.81
CA VAL A 143 22.13 -17.95 14.19
C VAL A 143 23.62 -17.63 14.30
N LEU A 144 24.23 -17.88 15.46
CA LEU A 144 25.65 -17.59 15.71
C LEU A 144 26.59 -18.63 15.09
N GLU A 145 26.11 -19.83 14.80
CA GLU A 145 26.83 -20.82 13.98
C GLU A 145 26.88 -20.41 12.50
N ASN A 146 25.87 -19.67 12.02
CA ASN A 146 25.70 -19.27 10.63
C ASN A 146 25.88 -17.75 10.41
N ILE A 147 26.95 -17.18 10.97
CA ILE A 147 27.26 -15.75 10.80
C ILE A 147 27.79 -15.47 9.39
N ASN A 148 27.18 -14.50 8.71
CA ASN A 148 27.77 -13.87 7.53
C ASN A 148 28.64 -12.67 7.97
N TYR A 149 29.95 -12.90 8.04
CA TYR A 149 30.91 -11.87 8.44
C TYR A 149 31.05 -10.72 7.43
N ARG A 150 30.71 -10.93 6.16
CA ARG A 150 30.75 -9.85 5.14
C ARG A 150 29.66 -8.82 5.36
N GLU A 151 28.50 -9.27 5.83
CA GLU A 151 27.37 -8.41 6.16
C GLU A 151 27.43 -7.84 7.58
N SER A 152 28.29 -8.42 8.44
CA SER A 152 28.47 -7.98 9.82
C SER A 152 29.31 -6.70 9.89
N SER A 153 29.06 -5.87 10.90
CA SER A 153 29.79 -4.62 11.10
C SER A 153 30.03 -4.36 12.59
N GLY A 154 30.80 -3.30 12.93
CA GLY A 154 31.15 -3.00 14.31
C GLY A 154 29.93 -2.82 15.22
N GLY A 155 29.65 -3.81 16.08
CA GLY A 155 28.52 -3.81 17.02
C GLY A 155 27.26 -4.52 16.50
N GLU A 156 27.27 -5.09 15.30
CA GLU A 156 26.19 -5.89 14.72
C GLU A 156 26.75 -7.13 14.02
N LEU A 157 26.32 -8.31 14.46
CA LEU A 157 26.55 -9.56 13.73
C LEU A 157 25.29 -9.90 12.93
N VAL A 158 25.48 -10.31 11.69
CA VAL A 158 24.40 -10.79 10.83
C VAL A 158 24.53 -12.31 10.72
N GLY A 159 23.53 -13.02 11.21
CA GLY A 159 23.46 -14.48 11.14
C GLY A 159 22.17 -14.97 10.50
N TYR A 160 22.11 -16.28 10.26
CA TYR A 160 21.00 -16.90 9.54
C TYR A 160 20.47 -18.13 10.28
N MET A 161 19.16 -18.35 10.20
CA MET A 161 18.48 -19.54 10.70
C MET A 161 17.81 -20.28 9.54
N ASN A 162 17.56 -21.59 9.70
CA ASN A 162 16.95 -22.48 8.72
C ASN A 162 17.73 -22.52 7.40
N CYS A 163 19.07 -22.49 7.48
CA CYS A 163 19.93 -22.49 6.30
C CYS A 163 19.77 -23.74 5.41
N SER A 164 19.30 -24.85 6.00
CA SER A 164 18.97 -26.10 5.30
C SER A 164 17.64 -26.04 4.52
N GLU A 165 16.75 -25.10 4.87
CA GLU A 165 15.47 -24.87 4.19
C GLU A 165 15.44 -23.45 3.60
N PRO A 166 16.05 -23.21 2.42
CA PRO A 166 16.24 -21.87 1.87
C PRO A 166 14.95 -21.02 1.85
N LEU A 167 13.80 -21.61 1.52
CA LEU A 167 12.52 -20.89 1.46
C LEU A 167 12.05 -20.34 2.82
N ARG A 168 12.58 -20.87 3.92
CA ARG A 168 12.28 -20.50 5.31
C ARG A 168 13.48 -19.88 6.04
N MET A 169 14.54 -19.56 5.29
CA MET A 169 15.72 -18.95 5.86
C MET A 169 15.39 -17.57 6.45
N ILE A 170 15.86 -17.31 7.67
CA ILE A 170 15.63 -16.05 8.38
C ILE A 170 16.96 -15.34 8.56
N ARG A 171 17.03 -14.08 8.11
CA ARG A 171 18.18 -13.21 8.37
C ARG A 171 18.00 -12.48 9.70
N VAL A 172 18.95 -12.62 10.62
CA VAL A 172 18.87 -12.13 12.00
C VAL A 172 20.02 -11.18 12.29
N SER A 173 19.70 -10.03 12.88
CA SER A 173 20.69 -9.08 13.40
C SER A 173 20.88 -9.31 14.89
N VAL A 174 22.13 -9.46 15.32
CA VAL A 174 22.56 -9.57 16.73
C VAL A 174 23.35 -8.33 17.09
N LEU A 175 22.75 -7.42 17.84
CA LEU A 175 23.40 -6.20 18.30
C LEU A 175 24.18 -6.47 19.59
N HIS A 176 25.45 -6.07 19.61
CA HIS A 176 26.32 -6.30 20.75
C HIS A 176 27.21 -5.09 21.04
N ARG A 177 27.63 -4.97 22.31
CA ARG A 177 28.60 -3.97 22.75
C ARG A 177 29.34 -4.49 23.98
N ASP A 178 30.65 -4.28 24.03
CA ASP A 178 31.49 -4.65 25.19
C ASP A 178 31.29 -6.12 25.64
N GLY A 179 31.20 -7.04 24.68
CA GLY A 179 31.00 -8.49 24.92
C GLY A 179 29.60 -8.89 25.39
N LYS A 180 28.62 -7.99 25.34
CA LYS A 180 27.23 -8.26 25.74
C LYS A 180 26.30 -8.15 24.55
N ILE A 181 25.39 -9.11 24.43
CA ILE A 181 24.26 -9.03 23.49
C ILE A 181 23.24 -8.06 24.07
N ASN A 182 22.91 -7.02 23.32
CA ASN A 182 21.95 -6.00 23.72
C ASN A 182 20.57 -6.24 23.12
N SER A 183 20.52 -6.76 21.89
CA SER A 183 19.27 -7.05 21.20
C SER A 183 19.52 -8.04 20.07
N VAL A 184 18.48 -8.77 19.67
CA VAL A 184 18.48 -9.73 18.58
C VAL A 184 17.10 -9.64 17.91
N TYR A 185 17.06 -9.49 16.60
CA TYR A 185 15.80 -9.34 15.87
C TYR A 185 15.90 -9.86 14.43
N PRO A 186 14.79 -10.34 13.83
CA PRO A 186 14.77 -10.59 12.40
C PRO A 186 15.03 -9.26 11.68
N SER A 187 15.98 -9.25 10.76
CA SER A 187 16.30 -8.02 10.03
C SER A 187 15.22 -7.62 9.02
N TRP A 188 15.22 -6.37 8.59
CA TRP A 188 14.30 -5.89 7.55
C TRP A 188 14.56 -6.50 6.18
N SER A 189 15.85 -6.71 5.87
CA SER A 189 16.33 -7.22 4.60
C SER A 189 16.29 -8.75 4.57
N GLN A 190 15.12 -9.34 4.83
CA GLN A 190 14.93 -10.79 4.75
C GLN A 190 15.31 -11.33 3.36
N PRO A 191 15.82 -12.58 3.26
CA PRO A 191 16.25 -13.16 1.98
C PRO A 191 15.11 -13.20 0.96
N ASN A 192 15.40 -12.88 -0.30
CA ASN A 192 14.42 -13.05 -1.38
C ASN A 192 14.42 -14.48 -1.88
N THR A 193 13.29 -15.15 -1.67
CA THR A 193 13.05 -16.55 -2.04
C THR A 193 12.08 -16.69 -3.21
N GLY A 194 11.61 -15.57 -3.78
CA GLY A 194 10.82 -15.54 -5.02
C GLY A 194 9.34 -15.92 -4.93
N ASN A 195 8.77 -16.13 -3.72
CA ASN A 195 7.39 -16.60 -3.55
C ASN A 195 6.52 -15.66 -2.66
N ASN A 196 5.29 -16.09 -2.31
CA ASN A 196 4.31 -15.35 -1.49
C ASN A 196 4.88 -14.98 -0.11
N GLY A 197 4.56 -13.78 0.40
CA GLY A 197 5.14 -13.26 1.65
C GLY A 197 6.51 -12.60 1.47
N LYS A 198 6.70 -11.93 0.33
CA LYS A 198 7.92 -11.24 -0.09
C LYS A 198 8.61 -10.45 1.04
N PRO A 199 9.96 -10.39 1.06
CA PRO A 199 10.71 -9.52 1.96
C PRO A 199 10.17 -8.08 1.96
N PHE A 200 10.42 -7.37 3.06
CA PHE A 200 10.12 -5.95 3.13
C PHE A 200 10.63 -5.22 1.89
N SER A 201 9.72 -4.54 1.18
CA SER A 201 10.05 -3.72 0.02
C SER A 201 9.63 -2.28 0.28
N TYR A 202 10.39 -1.33 -0.28
CA TYR A 202 10.09 0.10 -0.15
C TYR A 202 8.71 0.46 -0.73
N PHE A 203 8.21 -0.30 -1.69
CA PHE A 203 6.88 -0.16 -2.29
C PHE A 203 5.71 -0.45 -1.34
N ASP A 204 5.85 -1.50 -0.54
CA ASP A 204 4.81 -1.98 0.37
C ASP A 204 4.85 -1.22 1.70
N ASN A 205 5.84 -0.36 1.90
CA ASN A 205 5.90 0.49 3.06
C ASN A 205 4.72 1.49 3.11
N ILE A 206 4.34 2.05 1.95
CA ILE A 206 3.26 3.04 1.86
C ILE A 206 1.89 2.36 1.68
N GLY A 207 1.84 1.14 1.13
CA GLY A 207 0.60 0.39 0.92
C GLY A 207 0.28 -0.59 2.04
N HIS A 208 -0.98 -0.65 2.46
CA HIS A 208 -1.45 -1.59 3.46
C HIS A 208 -2.47 -2.56 2.88
N PHE A 209 -1.98 -3.41 1.98
CA PHE A 209 -2.82 -4.41 1.32
C PHE A 209 -3.34 -5.45 2.29
N ILE A 210 -4.64 -5.69 2.28
CA ILE A 210 -5.20 -6.87 2.92
C ILE A 210 -5.09 -8.03 1.93
N ALA A 211 -4.32 -9.04 2.30
CA ALA A 211 -4.00 -10.20 1.48
C ALA A 211 -3.90 -11.46 2.35
N SER A 212 -3.68 -12.62 1.74
CA SER A 212 -3.51 -13.89 2.47
C SER A 212 -2.35 -13.87 3.46
N SER A 213 -1.36 -12.99 3.27
CA SER A 213 -0.25 -12.80 4.20
C SER A 213 -0.57 -11.86 5.37
N THR A 214 -1.77 -11.28 5.45
CA THR A 214 -2.14 -10.39 6.54
C THR A 214 -2.42 -11.20 7.81
N VAL A 215 -1.77 -10.85 8.92
CA VAL A 215 -1.91 -11.57 10.20
C VAL A 215 -2.99 -10.92 11.03
N LEU A 216 -3.98 -11.71 11.44
CA LEU A 216 -5.11 -11.26 12.25
C LEU A 216 -5.01 -11.87 13.65
N TYR A 217 -4.05 -11.38 14.45
CA TYR A 217 -3.72 -11.88 15.81
C TYR A 217 -4.92 -12.05 16.75
N ASP A 218 -5.95 -11.22 16.59
CA ASP A 218 -7.10 -11.16 17.50
C ASP A 218 -8.32 -11.97 16.99
N ARG A 219 -8.20 -12.76 15.92
CA ARG A 219 -9.32 -13.51 15.36
C ARG A 219 -9.31 -14.98 15.79
N THR A 220 -10.10 -15.29 16.81
CA THR A 220 -10.78 -16.60 16.85
C THR A 220 -11.78 -16.65 15.69
N GLU A 221 -12.07 -17.84 15.14
CA GLU A 221 -13.01 -18.04 14.03
C GLU A 221 -14.40 -17.35 14.26
N ASP A 222 -14.76 -17.09 15.52
CA ASP A 222 -16.01 -16.46 15.97
C ASP A 222 -16.00 -14.93 16.22
N HIS A 223 -14.89 -14.21 16.01
CA HIS A 223 -14.92 -12.75 16.21
C HIS A 223 -15.63 -12.02 15.06
N ASN A 224 -16.90 -11.73 15.31
CA ASN A 224 -17.88 -11.11 14.43
C ASN A 224 -17.33 -9.97 13.56
N ARG A 225 -17.35 -10.23 12.25
CA ARG A 225 -17.24 -9.27 11.16
C ARG A 225 -18.28 -8.17 11.39
N PHE A 226 -17.86 -7.00 11.87
CA PHE A 226 -18.72 -5.85 12.14
C PHE A 226 -20.07 -6.25 12.76
N ASN A 227 -20.08 -6.55 14.06
CA ASN A 227 -21.26 -6.94 14.86
C ASN A 227 -22.56 -6.16 14.59
N ASN A 228 -22.47 -4.95 14.03
CA ASN A 228 -23.59 -4.07 13.73
C ASN A 228 -23.75 -3.79 12.21
N SER A 229 -23.18 -4.65 11.34
CA SER A 229 -23.35 -4.49 9.89
C SER A 229 -24.78 -4.78 9.50
N MET A 230 -25.35 -3.94 8.64
CA MET A 230 -26.66 -4.20 8.05
C MET A 230 -26.67 -5.46 7.18
N PHE A 231 -25.50 -5.93 6.73
CA PHE A 231 -25.33 -7.13 5.90
C PHE A 231 -25.02 -8.40 6.68
N LEU A 232 -24.93 -8.35 8.02
CA LEU A 232 -24.56 -9.51 8.85
C LEU A 232 -25.47 -10.73 8.59
N ASP A 233 -26.78 -10.49 8.47
CA ASP A 233 -27.80 -11.53 8.23
C ASP A 233 -28.13 -11.76 6.75
N ALA A 234 -27.41 -11.14 5.82
CA ALA A 234 -27.70 -11.32 4.40
C ALA A 234 -27.20 -12.69 3.94
N ARG A 235 -28.13 -13.56 3.51
CA ARG A 235 -27.87 -14.96 3.14
C ARG A 235 -27.90 -15.20 1.65
N ASN A 236 -28.29 -14.22 0.84
CA ASN A 236 -28.40 -14.34 -0.61
C ASN A 236 -28.42 -12.95 -1.27
N ILE A 237 -28.40 -12.92 -2.61
CA ILE A 237 -28.41 -11.67 -3.38
C ILE A 237 -29.67 -10.81 -3.13
N LYS A 238 -30.85 -11.42 -2.90
CA LYS A 238 -32.08 -10.67 -2.63
C LYS A 238 -32.01 -9.92 -1.31
N ASP A 239 -31.39 -10.53 -0.30
CA ASP A 239 -31.12 -9.91 0.99
C ASP A 239 -30.23 -8.67 0.85
N ILE A 240 -29.21 -8.74 -0.01
CA ILE A 240 -28.30 -7.62 -0.31
C ILE A 240 -29.05 -6.51 -1.06
N CYS A 241 -29.86 -6.88 -2.06
CA CYS A 241 -30.72 -5.94 -2.78
C CYS A 241 -31.63 -5.18 -1.82
N ALA A 242 -32.31 -5.88 -0.92
CA ALA A 242 -33.24 -5.27 0.05
C ALA A 242 -32.57 -4.28 1.02
N ARG A 243 -31.25 -4.40 1.21
CA ARG A 243 -30.44 -3.52 2.08
C ARG A 243 -29.73 -2.41 1.31
N THR A 244 -29.73 -2.49 -0.03
CA THR A 244 -29.11 -1.48 -0.88
C THR A 244 -30.11 -0.37 -1.20
N PRO A 245 -29.75 0.92 -1.01
CA PRO A 245 -30.63 2.03 -1.35
C PRO A 245 -31.11 2.01 -2.81
N GLU A 246 -32.39 2.29 -3.02
CA GLU A 246 -33.07 2.17 -4.33
C GLU A 246 -32.38 2.99 -5.43
N ILE A 247 -31.92 4.21 -5.11
CA ILE A 247 -31.20 5.07 -6.06
C ILE A 247 -29.97 4.38 -6.68
N PHE A 248 -29.33 3.44 -5.97
CA PHE A 248 -28.21 2.66 -6.50
C PHE A 248 -28.70 1.48 -7.34
N LEU A 249 -29.80 0.83 -6.95
CA LEU A 249 -30.39 -0.31 -7.65
C LEU A 249 -30.90 0.08 -9.04
N GLU A 250 -31.46 1.28 -9.18
CA GLU A 250 -32.04 1.79 -10.43
C GLU A 250 -31.01 2.34 -11.42
N ARG A 251 -29.72 2.31 -11.08
CA ARG A 251 -28.65 2.81 -11.94
C ARG A 251 -28.64 2.11 -13.30
N THR A 252 -28.64 2.90 -14.37
CA THR A 252 -28.48 2.40 -15.74
C THR A 252 -27.04 1.95 -15.99
N SER A 253 -26.85 0.98 -16.90
CA SER A 253 -25.49 0.60 -17.33
C SER A 253 -24.87 1.70 -18.20
N PRO A 254 -23.54 1.93 -18.12
CA PRO A 254 -22.86 2.88 -18.99
C PRO A 254 -23.08 2.58 -20.48
N SER A 255 -23.35 3.63 -21.26
CA SER A 255 -23.32 3.62 -22.72
C SER A 255 -21.88 3.56 -23.24
N ASN A 256 -21.71 3.46 -24.57
CA ASN A 256 -20.38 3.52 -25.22
C ASN A 256 -19.62 4.83 -24.89
N ASP A 257 -20.34 5.93 -24.63
CA ASP A 257 -19.77 7.15 -24.06
C ASP A 257 -19.95 7.15 -22.53
N LEU A 258 -18.88 6.80 -21.80
CA LEU A 258 -18.87 6.77 -20.33
C LEU A 258 -18.94 8.17 -19.72
N ASP A 259 -18.41 9.20 -20.38
CA ASP A 259 -18.40 10.55 -19.83
C ASP A 259 -19.77 11.21 -19.91
N GLU A 260 -20.49 10.99 -21.02
CA GLU A 260 -21.88 11.37 -21.15
C GLU A 260 -22.73 10.68 -20.08
N TRP A 261 -22.58 9.36 -19.93
CA TRP A 261 -23.29 8.61 -18.90
C TRP A 261 -22.99 9.14 -17.50
N ARG A 262 -21.72 9.43 -17.17
CA ARG A 262 -21.33 10.02 -15.87
C ARG A 262 -21.99 11.36 -15.63
N ARG A 263 -22.08 12.23 -16.64
CA ARG A 263 -22.77 13.53 -16.52
C ARG A 263 -24.26 13.36 -16.26
N SER A 264 -24.92 12.47 -17.02
CA SER A 264 -26.33 12.12 -16.81
C SER A 264 -26.56 11.61 -15.39
N ARG A 265 -25.74 10.65 -14.97
CA ARG A 265 -25.83 10.03 -13.65
C ARG A 265 -25.64 11.03 -12.51
N VAL A 266 -24.68 11.94 -12.61
CA VAL A 266 -24.51 13.03 -11.64
C VAL A 266 -25.75 13.92 -11.57
N GLY A 267 -26.40 14.18 -12.71
CA GLY A 267 -27.68 14.90 -12.77
C GLY A 267 -28.80 14.19 -12.00
N GLU A 268 -28.94 12.87 -12.20
CA GLU A 268 -29.90 12.03 -11.47
C GLU A 268 -29.65 12.06 -9.95
N LEU A 269 -28.39 11.88 -9.53
CA LEU A 269 -28.02 11.87 -8.11
C LEU A 269 -28.26 13.22 -7.44
N LYS A 270 -28.01 14.32 -8.17
CA LYS A 270 -28.32 15.68 -7.71
C LYS A 270 -29.83 15.90 -7.56
N ALA A 271 -30.62 15.43 -8.52
CA ALA A 271 -32.08 15.51 -8.46
C ALA A 271 -32.65 14.69 -7.29
N TYR A 272 -32.13 13.48 -7.07
CA TYR A 272 -32.46 12.66 -5.91
C TYR A 272 -32.13 13.39 -4.60
N ALA A 273 -30.90 13.91 -4.46
CA ALA A 273 -30.47 14.60 -3.25
C ALA A 273 -31.31 15.85 -2.93
N ALA A 274 -31.81 16.56 -3.95
CA ALA A 274 -32.67 17.72 -3.78
C ALA A 274 -34.11 17.35 -3.34
N GLY A 275 -34.58 16.15 -3.70
CA GLY A 275 -35.91 15.64 -3.32
C GLY A 275 -35.94 14.76 -2.06
N ALA A 276 -34.78 14.31 -1.60
CA ALA A 276 -34.65 13.43 -0.44
C ALA A 276 -34.82 14.18 0.89
N ASN A 277 -35.50 13.55 1.85
CA ASN A 277 -35.55 14.04 3.24
C ASN A 277 -34.30 13.61 4.03
N GLU A 278 -34.17 14.08 5.27
CA GLU A 278 -33.01 13.74 6.11
C GLU A 278 -32.86 12.23 6.34
N ASP A 279 -33.95 11.49 6.54
CA ASP A 279 -33.91 10.03 6.78
C ASP A 279 -33.33 9.29 5.57
N ASP A 280 -33.71 9.69 4.37
CA ASP A 280 -33.18 9.10 3.14
C ASP A 280 -31.68 9.37 2.98
N ILE A 281 -31.22 10.58 3.34
CA ILE A 281 -29.79 10.92 3.36
C ILE A 281 -29.04 10.13 4.43
N TYR A 282 -29.62 9.93 5.61
CA TYR A 282 -29.03 9.10 6.67
C TYR A 282 -28.95 7.63 6.28
N LYS A 283 -29.94 7.09 5.55
CA LYS A 283 -29.85 5.72 4.99
C LYS A 283 -28.64 5.58 4.06
N ILE A 284 -28.41 6.55 3.17
CA ILE A 284 -27.22 6.56 2.31
C ILE A 284 -25.95 6.63 3.16
N TYR A 285 -25.86 7.56 4.11
CA TYR A 285 -24.68 7.70 4.97
C TYR A 285 -24.37 6.43 5.77
N ASN A 286 -25.39 5.79 6.35
CA ASN A 286 -25.25 4.56 7.12
C ASN A 286 -24.80 3.39 6.23
N TYR A 287 -25.33 3.29 5.01
CA TYR A 287 -24.87 2.31 4.03
C TYR A 287 -23.39 2.51 3.69
N LEU A 288 -22.96 3.75 3.45
CA LEU A 288 -21.56 4.06 3.09
C LEU A 288 -20.57 3.85 4.24
N THR A 289 -21.04 3.87 5.48
CA THR A 289 -20.23 3.68 6.69
C THR A 289 -20.33 2.27 7.27
N ASP A 290 -21.01 1.36 6.56
CA ASP A 290 -21.07 -0.06 6.89
C ASP A 290 -19.76 -0.78 6.55
N GLY A 291 -19.25 -1.60 7.48
CA GLY A 291 -17.99 -2.33 7.35
C GLY A 291 -17.86 -3.17 6.08
N VAL A 292 -18.97 -3.78 5.65
CA VAL A 292 -18.99 -4.56 4.41
C VAL A 292 -18.79 -3.67 3.20
N ILE A 293 -19.37 -2.47 3.20
CA ILE A 293 -19.33 -1.56 2.05
C ILE A 293 -17.97 -0.88 1.89
N PHE A 294 -17.48 -0.18 2.91
CA PHE A 294 -16.24 0.60 2.77
C PHE A 294 -14.98 -0.27 2.85
N LYS A 295 -15.06 -1.44 3.50
CA LYS A 295 -13.88 -2.25 3.80
C LYS A 295 -13.90 -3.68 3.27
N GLU A 296 -14.93 -4.49 3.50
CA GLU A 296 -14.90 -5.93 3.13
C GLU A 296 -15.45 -6.26 1.75
N ASN A 297 -15.82 -5.24 0.98
CA ASN A 297 -16.57 -5.40 -0.27
C ASN A 297 -15.97 -6.42 -1.25
N TYR A 298 -14.65 -6.56 -1.29
CA TYR A 298 -13.96 -7.50 -2.17
C TYR A 298 -14.15 -8.96 -1.74
N PHE A 299 -13.90 -9.28 -0.47
CA PHE A 299 -14.02 -10.66 0.05
C PHE A 299 -15.47 -11.09 0.18
N TYR A 300 -16.32 -10.23 0.77
CA TYR A 300 -17.74 -10.52 0.92
C TYR A 300 -18.38 -10.83 -0.44
N PHE A 301 -18.03 -10.05 -1.46
CA PHE A 301 -18.51 -10.28 -2.81
C PHE A 301 -17.98 -11.57 -3.45
N ASN A 302 -16.67 -11.85 -3.33
CA ASN A 302 -16.10 -13.08 -3.87
C ASN A 302 -16.67 -14.32 -3.19
N ASP A 303 -16.87 -14.29 -1.87
CA ASP A 303 -17.47 -15.39 -1.11
C ASP A 303 -18.90 -15.66 -1.56
N LEU A 304 -19.71 -14.59 -1.72
CA LEU A 304 -21.07 -14.69 -2.25
C LEU A 304 -21.09 -15.29 -3.66
N LEU A 305 -20.22 -14.84 -4.56
CA LEU A 305 -20.17 -15.35 -5.91
C LEU A 305 -19.66 -16.80 -5.99
N ASN A 306 -18.74 -17.19 -5.12
CA ASN A 306 -18.30 -18.58 -5.01
C ASN A 306 -19.44 -19.47 -4.53
N HIS A 307 -20.31 -18.98 -3.64
CA HIS A 307 -21.42 -19.74 -3.09
C HIS A 307 -22.64 -19.81 -4.01
N PHE A 308 -23.03 -18.69 -4.63
CA PHE A 308 -24.26 -18.58 -5.44
C PHE A 308 -24.03 -18.66 -6.95
N GLY A 309 -22.78 -18.46 -7.40
CA GLY A 309 -22.42 -18.36 -8.83
C GLY A 309 -22.77 -16.99 -9.43
N PHE A 310 -21.89 -16.46 -10.29
CA PHE A 310 -22.12 -15.18 -10.98
C PHE A 310 -23.37 -15.19 -11.87
N ASP A 311 -23.66 -16.34 -12.48
CA ASP A 311 -24.79 -16.49 -13.40
C ASP A 311 -26.15 -16.54 -12.66
N SER A 312 -26.15 -16.53 -11.32
CA SER A 312 -27.36 -16.36 -10.51
C SER A 312 -27.91 -14.93 -10.51
N LEU A 313 -27.13 -13.95 -10.99
CA LEU A 313 -27.56 -12.56 -11.13
C LEU A 313 -28.52 -12.43 -12.32
N SER A 314 -29.81 -12.29 -12.01
CA SER A 314 -30.92 -12.36 -12.96
C SER A 314 -31.32 -11.01 -13.56
N ASN A 315 -30.98 -9.90 -12.91
CA ASN A 315 -31.41 -8.56 -13.31
C ASN A 315 -30.44 -7.44 -12.91
N ILE A 316 -30.70 -6.23 -13.42
CA ILE A 316 -29.85 -5.05 -13.21
C ILE A 316 -29.79 -4.59 -11.75
N LYS A 317 -30.87 -4.74 -10.97
CA LYS A 317 -30.89 -4.35 -9.55
C LYS A 317 -29.95 -5.26 -8.75
N GLU A 318 -29.97 -6.56 -9.01
CA GLU A 318 -29.06 -7.52 -8.41
C GLU A 318 -27.60 -7.19 -8.74
N ILE A 319 -27.30 -6.89 -10.01
CA ILE A 319 -25.98 -6.44 -10.45
C ILE A 319 -25.55 -5.15 -9.74
N ASN A 320 -26.46 -4.19 -9.58
CA ASN A 320 -26.15 -2.91 -8.92
C ASN A 320 -25.95 -3.04 -7.40
N SER A 321 -26.61 -4.00 -6.76
CA SER A 321 -26.49 -4.24 -5.31
C SER A 321 -25.08 -4.65 -4.87
N ILE A 322 -24.33 -5.28 -5.77
CA ILE A 322 -22.97 -5.79 -5.54
C ILE A 322 -21.88 -4.86 -6.10
N LEU A 323 -22.26 -3.80 -6.81
CA LEU A 323 -21.33 -2.80 -7.35
C LEU A 323 -20.93 -1.77 -6.28
N TYR A 324 -20.41 -2.26 -5.16
CA TYR A 324 -20.14 -1.49 -3.94
C TYR A 324 -19.30 -0.24 -4.18
N THR A 325 -18.24 -0.31 -4.98
CA THR A 325 -17.42 0.86 -5.33
C THR A 325 -18.24 1.94 -6.04
N GLN A 326 -19.07 1.55 -7.01
CA GLN A 326 -19.91 2.51 -7.72
C GLN A 326 -20.99 3.07 -6.79
N ASN A 327 -21.52 2.27 -5.86
CA ASN A 327 -22.45 2.73 -4.83
C ASN A 327 -21.77 3.74 -3.88
N ILE A 328 -20.49 3.57 -3.55
CA ILE A 328 -19.70 4.56 -2.80
C ILE A 328 -19.58 5.88 -3.58
N ILE A 329 -19.22 5.80 -4.86
CA ILE A 329 -19.08 6.99 -5.71
C ILE A 329 -20.42 7.72 -5.87
N ASP A 330 -21.50 7.01 -6.17
CA ASP A 330 -22.85 7.57 -6.28
C ASP A 330 -23.28 8.21 -4.95
N GLY A 331 -23.05 7.50 -3.83
CA GLY A 331 -23.36 7.98 -2.49
C GLY A 331 -22.59 9.22 -2.07
N LEU A 332 -21.31 9.35 -2.45
CA LEU A 332 -20.53 10.57 -2.24
C LEU A 332 -21.17 11.79 -2.90
N TYR A 333 -21.64 11.65 -4.15
CA TYR A 333 -22.38 12.73 -4.82
C TYR A 333 -23.71 13.04 -4.14
N VAL A 334 -24.47 12.02 -3.72
CA VAL A 334 -25.75 12.24 -3.01
C VAL A 334 -25.53 13.01 -1.71
N ILE A 335 -24.58 12.58 -0.86
CA ILE A 335 -24.27 13.29 0.39
C ILE A 335 -23.79 14.71 0.11
N TYR A 336 -22.94 14.91 -0.90
CA TYR A 336 -22.41 16.22 -1.27
C TYR A 336 -23.50 17.20 -1.76
N PHE A 337 -24.51 16.73 -2.49
CA PHE A 337 -25.60 17.58 -2.97
C PHE A 337 -26.80 17.67 -2.02
N SER A 338 -26.76 16.97 -0.89
CA SER A 338 -27.89 16.88 0.04
C SER A 338 -28.06 18.13 0.91
N CYS A 339 -29.23 18.25 1.54
CA CYS A 339 -29.50 19.25 2.58
C CYS A 339 -28.59 19.11 3.82
N LEU A 340 -27.94 17.95 4.03
CA LEU A 340 -27.05 17.67 5.15
C LEU A 340 -25.56 17.71 4.75
N ALA A 341 -25.23 18.23 3.56
CA ALA A 341 -23.85 18.21 3.03
C ALA A 341 -22.84 18.81 4.02
N GLU A 342 -23.14 19.98 4.60
CA GLU A 342 -22.26 20.66 5.58
C GLU A 342 -21.93 19.76 6.78
N LYS A 343 -22.92 19.01 7.28
CA LYS A 343 -22.79 18.13 8.43
C LYS A 343 -22.11 16.81 8.10
N LEU A 344 -22.47 16.19 6.98
CA LEU A 344 -22.15 14.79 6.70
C LEU A 344 -20.99 14.61 5.72
N PHE A 345 -20.78 15.52 4.77
CA PHE A 345 -19.79 15.32 3.71
C PHE A 345 -18.36 15.25 4.27
N LYS A 346 -17.94 16.25 5.07
CA LYS A 346 -16.61 16.26 5.71
C LYS A 346 -16.40 15.03 6.60
N LYS A 347 -17.45 14.65 7.35
CA LYS A 347 -17.42 13.47 8.24
C LYS A 347 -17.24 12.18 7.44
N LEU A 348 -18.00 12.00 6.36
CA LEU A 348 -17.92 10.83 5.48
C LEU A 348 -16.55 10.74 4.79
N VAL A 349 -16.06 11.85 4.23
CA VAL A 349 -14.74 11.90 3.59
C VAL A 349 -13.64 11.50 4.57
N SER A 350 -13.64 12.09 5.77
CA SER A 350 -12.64 11.75 6.80
C SER A 350 -12.72 10.28 7.19
N PHE A 351 -13.95 9.76 7.38
CA PHE A 351 -14.19 8.36 7.71
C PHE A 351 -13.64 7.41 6.64
N LEU A 352 -13.98 7.64 5.37
CA LEU A 352 -13.55 6.79 4.27
C LEU A 352 -12.03 6.83 4.10
N LEU A 353 -11.41 8.01 4.08
CA LEU A 353 -9.96 8.16 3.90
C LEU A 353 -9.17 7.46 5.01
N LYS A 354 -9.66 7.47 6.25
CA LYS A 354 -9.00 6.86 7.40
C LYS A 354 -9.29 5.36 7.56
N SER A 355 -10.49 4.93 7.18
CA SER A 355 -10.98 3.58 7.52
C SER A 355 -10.94 2.60 6.35
N MET A 356 -10.89 3.05 5.09
CA MET A 356 -10.76 2.13 3.95
C MET A 356 -9.41 1.41 3.97
N VAL A 357 -9.42 0.19 3.42
CA VAL A 357 -8.23 -0.63 3.14
C VAL A 357 -8.24 -1.03 1.68
N THR A 358 -7.06 -1.32 1.12
CA THR A 358 -6.96 -1.80 -0.27
C THR A 358 -6.81 -3.32 -0.26
N HIS A 359 -7.64 -4.01 -1.03
CA HIS A 359 -7.46 -5.42 -1.38
C HIS A 359 -6.70 -5.56 -2.70
N VAL A 360 -6.37 -6.78 -3.11
CA VAL A 360 -5.64 -7.02 -4.36
C VAL A 360 -6.51 -6.77 -5.61
N LEU A 361 -5.87 -6.66 -6.78
CA LEU A 361 -6.49 -6.60 -8.12
C LEU A 361 -7.32 -5.33 -8.40
N ILE A 362 -8.56 -5.50 -8.86
CA ILE A 362 -9.47 -4.42 -9.27
C ILE A 362 -9.83 -3.48 -8.11
N ASP A 363 -9.68 -3.92 -6.86
CA ASP A 363 -9.89 -3.03 -5.72
C ASP A 363 -8.88 -1.88 -5.71
N CYS A 364 -7.64 -2.09 -6.16
CA CYS A 364 -6.65 -1.01 -6.33
C CYS A 364 -7.19 0.11 -7.24
N TRP A 365 -7.76 -0.27 -8.39
CA TRP A 365 -8.34 0.66 -9.36
C TRP A 365 -9.57 1.36 -8.78
N ASN A 366 -10.39 0.62 -8.06
CA ASN A 366 -11.58 1.12 -7.39
C ASN A 366 -11.26 2.13 -6.28
N LYS A 367 -10.23 1.87 -5.45
CA LYS A 367 -9.79 2.84 -4.42
C LYS A 367 -9.25 4.11 -5.05
N ARG A 368 -8.46 4.01 -6.13
CA ARG A 368 -8.03 5.19 -6.89
C ARG A 368 -9.23 6.03 -7.34
N ARG A 369 -10.26 5.41 -7.91
CA ARG A 369 -11.50 6.10 -8.35
C ARG A 369 -12.22 6.80 -7.20
N ILE A 370 -12.35 6.14 -6.04
CA ILE A 370 -12.98 6.75 -4.86
C ILE A 370 -12.19 7.99 -4.43
N HIS A 371 -10.86 7.90 -4.33
CA HIS A 371 -10.01 9.05 -3.98
C HIS A 371 -10.14 10.21 -4.97
N LEU A 372 -10.11 9.94 -6.28
CA LEU A 372 -10.28 10.98 -7.30
C LEU A 372 -11.67 11.62 -7.24
N CYS A 373 -12.71 10.84 -6.95
CA CYS A 373 -14.06 11.37 -6.71
C CYS A 373 -14.09 12.30 -5.49
N ILE A 374 -13.51 11.88 -4.36
CA ILE A 374 -13.41 12.69 -3.14
C ILE A 374 -12.66 13.99 -3.43
N MET A 375 -11.48 13.90 -4.05
CA MET A 375 -10.67 15.07 -4.39
C MET A 375 -11.45 16.06 -5.27
N LYS A 376 -12.15 15.57 -6.29
CA LYS A 376 -13.00 16.39 -7.15
C LYS A 376 -14.14 17.08 -6.38
N LEU A 377 -14.82 16.38 -5.48
CA LEU A 377 -15.91 16.94 -4.68
C LEU A 377 -15.41 17.95 -3.63
N CYS A 378 -14.31 17.66 -2.96
CA CYS A 378 -13.64 18.60 -2.06
C CYS A 378 -13.24 19.87 -2.82
N ARG A 379 -12.69 19.73 -4.03
CA ARG A 379 -12.40 20.85 -4.93
C ARG A 379 -13.65 21.65 -5.28
N SER A 380 -14.69 20.98 -5.78
CA SER A 380 -15.97 21.62 -6.14
C SER A 380 -16.70 22.31 -4.97
N SER A 381 -16.37 21.99 -3.71
CA SER A 381 -16.96 22.68 -2.56
C SER A 381 -16.61 24.17 -2.48
N GLY A 382 -15.47 24.58 -3.04
CA GLY A 382 -14.93 25.94 -2.88
C GLY A 382 -14.54 26.30 -1.43
N ASP A 383 -14.62 25.35 -0.49
CA ASP A 383 -14.28 25.53 0.92
C ASP A 383 -12.86 25.03 1.19
N SER A 384 -11.98 25.97 1.53
CA SER A 384 -10.57 25.68 1.80
C SER A 384 -10.35 24.84 3.06
N GLU A 385 -11.25 24.87 4.04
CA GLU A 385 -11.16 24.03 5.23
C GLU A 385 -11.55 22.57 4.93
N ILE A 386 -12.43 22.34 3.94
CA ILE A 386 -12.69 21.00 3.41
C ILE A 386 -11.45 20.48 2.68
N ILE A 387 -10.82 21.29 1.82
CA ILE A 387 -9.59 20.90 1.11
C ILE A 387 -8.45 20.62 2.10
N LYS A 388 -8.27 21.47 3.11
CA LYS A 388 -7.26 21.31 4.17
C LYS A 388 -7.48 20.02 4.96
N GLN A 389 -8.72 19.70 5.30
CA GLN A 389 -9.05 18.43 5.96
C GLN A 389 -8.78 17.23 5.06
N TYR A 390 -9.16 17.31 3.79
CA TYR A 390 -8.87 16.28 2.80
C TYR A 390 -7.37 15.99 2.71
N LEU A 391 -6.52 17.02 2.58
CA LEU A 391 -5.07 16.84 2.49
C LEU A 391 -4.49 16.16 3.74
N ARG A 392 -4.96 16.53 4.93
CA ARG A 392 -4.57 15.91 6.21
C ARG A 392 -4.94 14.44 6.26
N ASP A 393 -6.18 14.11 5.92
CA ASP A 393 -6.68 12.74 5.96
C ASP A 393 -6.06 11.88 4.85
N PHE A 394 -5.85 12.44 3.66
CA PHE A 394 -5.18 11.79 2.54
C PHE A 394 -3.73 11.44 2.86
N ALA A 395 -2.98 12.36 3.49
CA ALA A 395 -1.57 12.13 3.85
C ALA A 395 -1.34 10.95 4.81
N SER A 396 -2.36 10.58 5.59
CA SER A 396 -2.34 9.44 6.51
C SER A 396 -3.16 8.25 6.04
N SER A 397 -3.92 8.38 4.94
CA SER A 397 -4.82 7.35 4.44
C SER A 397 -4.07 6.04 4.16
N PRO A 398 -4.59 4.88 4.60
CA PRO A 398 -4.00 3.57 4.32
C PRO A 398 -4.00 3.18 2.84
N THR A 399 -4.86 3.85 2.03
CA THR A 399 -5.09 3.54 0.62
C THR A 399 -4.52 4.59 -0.34
N ARG A 400 -3.81 5.61 0.17
CA ARG A 400 -3.23 6.70 -0.66
C ARG A 400 -2.26 6.22 -1.73
N ARG A 401 -1.60 5.08 -1.51
CA ARG A 401 -0.70 4.44 -2.48
C ARG A 401 -1.37 4.29 -3.85
N GLU A 402 -2.66 3.93 -3.89
CA GLU A 402 -3.36 3.63 -5.14
C GLU A 402 -3.56 4.87 -6.02
N VAL A 403 -3.49 6.07 -5.43
CA VAL A 403 -3.48 7.34 -6.17
C VAL A 403 -2.08 7.64 -6.70
N PHE A 404 -1.04 7.28 -5.96
CA PHE A 404 0.35 7.56 -6.32
C PHE A 404 0.95 6.58 -7.33
N VAL A 405 0.38 5.38 -7.49
CA VAL A 405 0.83 4.37 -8.46
C VAL A 405 0.29 4.71 -9.84
N GLU A 406 1.15 5.17 -10.74
CA GLU A 406 0.77 5.61 -12.10
C GLU A 406 0.79 4.46 -13.11
N TYR A 407 -0.09 4.52 -14.12
CA TYR A 407 -0.16 3.53 -15.20
C TYR A 407 0.65 3.99 -16.43
N ASP A 408 1.51 3.10 -16.94
CA ASP A 408 2.28 3.28 -18.15
C ASP A 408 1.52 2.73 -19.37
N TYR A 409 0.78 3.61 -20.04
CA TYR A 409 0.04 3.29 -21.28
C TYR A 409 0.94 2.93 -22.46
N GLU A 410 2.12 3.54 -22.48
CA GLU A 410 3.08 3.47 -23.58
C GLU A 410 3.55 2.05 -23.88
N SER A 411 3.78 1.24 -22.84
CA SER A 411 4.25 -0.13 -23.00
C SER A 411 3.19 -1.03 -23.60
N LEU A 412 1.96 -0.97 -23.11
CA LEU A 412 0.89 -1.79 -23.65
C LEU A 412 0.64 -1.48 -25.13
N GLU A 413 0.53 -0.19 -25.50
CA GLU A 413 0.27 0.19 -26.89
C GLU A 413 1.38 -0.25 -27.84
N LYS A 414 2.65 -0.04 -27.46
CA LYS A 414 3.80 -0.47 -28.27
C LYS A 414 3.88 -1.97 -28.40
N ARG A 415 3.73 -2.70 -27.29
CA ARG A 415 3.75 -4.17 -27.30
C ARG A 415 2.64 -4.73 -28.17
N LYS A 416 1.42 -4.16 -28.11
CA LYS A 416 0.30 -4.52 -28.98
C LYS A 416 0.58 -4.21 -30.44
N ALA A 417 1.12 -3.03 -30.75
CA ALA A 417 1.50 -2.66 -32.11
C ALA A 417 2.54 -3.63 -32.68
N TYR A 418 3.51 -4.03 -31.86
CA TYR A 418 4.55 -4.98 -32.25
C TYR A 418 3.99 -6.38 -32.52
N ALA A 419 3.23 -6.92 -31.56
CA ALA A 419 2.63 -8.25 -31.64
C ALA A 419 1.67 -8.40 -32.84
N ASN A 420 1.03 -7.31 -33.27
CA ASN A 420 0.10 -7.30 -34.40
C ASN A 420 0.76 -7.04 -35.76
N GLY A 421 2.11 -7.06 -35.84
CA GLY A 421 2.83 -6.96 -37.11
C GLY A 421 2.71 -5.58 -37.78
N PHE A 422 2.97 -4.52 -37.01
CA PHE A 422 2.97 -3.14 -37.54
C PHE A 422 3.77 -2.98 -38.84
N GLU A 423 3.34 -2.05 -39.70
CA GLU A 423 4.09 -1.70 -40.89
C GLU A 423 5.31 -0.83 -40.54
N LEU A 424 6.48 -1.11 -41.11
CA LEU A 424 7.71 -0.31 -40.91
C LEU A 424 7.52 1.18 -41.24
N SER A 425 6.65 1.50 -42.20
CA SER A 425 6.21 2.86 -42.53
C SER A 425 5.59 3.61 -41.35
N ASN A 426 4.96 2.88 -40.43
CA ASN A 426 4.30 3.39 -39.23
C ASN A 426 5.20 3.32 -37.98
N LEU A 427 6.45 2.86 -38.09
CA LEU A 427 7.41 2.77 -36.98
C LEU A 427 7.52 4.07 -36.16
N PRO A 428 7.59 5.28 -36.78
CA PRO A 428 7.66 6.51 -36.00
C PRO A 428 6.43 6.74 -35.12
N GLN A 429 5.24 6.50 -35.66
CA GLN A 429 3.97 6.71 -34.97
C GLN A 429 3.70 5.64 -33.90
N ALA A 430 4.14 4.41 -34.16
CA ALA A 430 3.92 3.27 -33.28
C ALA A 430 4.92 3.23 -32.11
N PHE A 431 6.17 3.65 -32.32
CA PHE A 431 7.23 3.42 -31.33
C PHE A 431 8.10 4.63 -30.99
N ILE A 432 8.34 5.57 -31.93
CA ILE A 432 9.24 6.72 -31.70
C ILE A 432 8.55 7.86 -30.96
N ILE A 433 7.27 8.09 -31.25
CA ILE A 433 6.49 9.11 -30.56
C ILE A 433 6.07 8.57 -29.19
N MET A 434 6.50 9.27 -28.13
CA MET A 434 5.88 9.12 -26.81
C MET A 434 4.47 9.69 -26.86
N LYS A 435 3.45 8.84 -26.75
CA LYS A 435 2.09 9.33 -26.63
C LYS A 435 1.85 9.74 -25.18
N ARG A 436 1.00 10.75 -25.03
CA ARG A 436 0.36 11.01 -23.72
C ARG A 436 -0.64 9.88 -23.48
N PRO A 437 -1.07 9.64 -22.22
CA PRO A 437 -2.25 8.83 -21.98
C PRO A 437 -3.33 9.27 -22.97
N PRO A 438 -3.96 8.33 -23.70
CA PRO A 438 -5.11 8.69 -24.51
C PRO A 438 -6.13 9.42 -23.63
N VAL A 439 -7.01 10.20 -24.26
CA VAL A 439 -8.11 10.88 -23.55
C VAL A 439 -9.44 10.47 -24.21
N ASN A 440 -10.36 9.99 -23.39
CA ASN A 440 -11.68 9.44 -23.73
C ASN A 440 -11.74 8.02 -24.37
N ARG A 441 -10.93 7.04 -23.96
CA ARG A 441 -11.17 5.59 -24.19
C ARG A 441 -11.52 4.83 -22.91
N CYS A 442 -12.28 3.75 -23.08
CA CYS A 442 -12.56 2.77 -22.02
C CYS A 442 -11.34 1.87 -21.80
N LEU A 443 -11.02 1.60 -20.53
CA LEU A 443 -10.00 0.61 -20.17
C LEU A 443 -10.62 -0.78 -20.22
N ASN A 444 -9.89 -1.75 -20.77
CA ASN A 444 -10.35 -3.11 -20.96
C ASN A 444 -9.56 -4.12 -20.13
N MET A 445 -9.85 -5.40 -20.32
CA MET A 445 -9.19 -6.47 -19.56
C MET A 445 -7.68 -6.51 -19.81
N ASP A 446 -7.20 -6.23 -21.02
CA ASP A 446 -5.78 -6.23 -21.32
C ASP A 446 -5.06 -5.09 -20.59
N ASP A 447 -5.70 -3.91 -20.48
CA ASP A 447 -5.18 -2.80 -19.67
C ASP A 447 -5.04 -3.22 -18.21
N PHE A 448 -6.06 -3.88 -17.67
CA PHE A 448 -6.07 -4.37 -16.31
C PHE A 448 -4.98 -5.42 -16.07
N ILE A 449 -4.83 -6.40 -16.96
CA ILE A 449 -3.81 -7.46 -16.87
C ILE A 449 -2.41 -6.84 -16.94
N HIS A 450 -2.18 -5.95 -17.91
CA HIS A 450 -0.90 -5.26 -18.08
C HIS A 450 -0.52 -4.46 -16.83
N PHE A 451 -1.44 -3.63 -16.33
CA PHE A 451 -1.23 -2.87 -15.09
C PHE A 451 -0.94 -3.80 -13.92
N THR A 452 -1.72 -4.86 -13.73
CA THR A 452 -1.60 -5.77 -12.58
C THR A 452 -0.26 -6.51 -12.61
N ARG A 453 0.15 -6.98 -13.80
CA ARG A 453 1.44 -7.65 -14.03
C ARG A 453 2.62 -6.76 -13.68
N ASP A 454 2.62 -5.54 -14.23
CA ASP A 454 3.75 -4.63 -14.07
C ASP A 454 3.75 -3.96 -12.71
N ASN A 455 2.64 -4.06 -11.96
CA ASN A 455 2.54 -3.64 -10.57
C ASN A 455 2.64 -4.78 -9.54
N LEU A 456 2.97 -6.00 -9.97
CA LEU A 456 3.41 -7.04 -9.06
C LEU A 456 4.64 -6.54 -8.25
N GLY A 457 4.68 -6.81 -6.95
CA GLY A 457 5.78 -6.32 -6.10
C GLY A 457 7.17 -6.79 -6.55
N GLU A 458 8.23 -6.03 -6.25
CA GLU A 458 9.61 -6.16 -6.80
C GLU A 458 10.17 -7.56 -6.82
N SER A 459 9.97 -8.34 -5.75
CA SER A 459 10.52 -9.68 -5.67
C SER A 459 10.05 -10.58 -6.83
N TYR A 460 8.84 -10.36 -7.36
CA TYR A 460 8.38 -11.06 -8.56
C TYR A 460 9.07 -10.53 -9.82
N SER A 461 9.26 -9.23 -9.98
CA SER A 461 10.00 -8.67 -11.11
C SER A 461 11.48 -9.08 -11.11
N TYR A 462 12.05 -9.29 -9.91
CA TYR A 462 13.42 -9.75 -9.73
C TYR A 462 13.56 -11.24 -10.04
N ALA A 463 12.71 -12.08 -9.41
CA ALA A 463 12.83 -13.53 -9.45
C ALA A 463 12.18 -14.21 -10.66
N LEU A 464 11.14 -13.58 -11.25
CA LEU A 464 10.35 -14.18 -12.32
C LEU A 464 10.49 -13.37 -13.61
N ASP A 465 10.59 -14.06 -14.74
CA ASP A 465 10.51 -13.43 -16.06
C ASP A 465 9.07 -13.00 -16.41
N GLU A 466 8.89 -12.30 -17.52
CA GLU A 466 7.57 -11.85 -17.95
C GLU A 466 6.59 -13.01 -18.21
N LYS A 467 7.07 -14.12 -18.79
CA LYS A 467 6.24 -15.28 -19.13
C LYS A 467 5.68 -15.94 -17.87
N MET A 468 6.50 -16.09 -16.84
CA MET A 468 6.10 -16.62 -15.53
C MET A 468 5.09 -15.70 -14.84
N ARG A 469 5.31 -14.37 -14.89
CA ARG A 469 4.35 -13.39 -14.32
C ARG A 469 3.01 -13.42 -15.05
N ASN A 470 3.00 -13.53 -16.38
CA ASN A 470 1.78 -13.69 -17.17
C ASN A 470 1.05 -14.98 -16.78
N LYS A 471 1.75 -16.11 -16.69
CA LYS A 471 1.16 -17.38 -16.29
C LYS A 471 0.46 -17.31 -14.93
N ILE A 472 1.09 -16.67 -13.94
CA ILE A 472 0.48 -16.48 -12.61
C ILE A 472 -0.85 -15.72 -12.72
N LEU A 473 -0.90 -14.67 -13.55
CA LEU A 473 -2.13 -13.92 -13.75
C LEU A 473 -3.16 -14.71 -14.53
N ASP A 474 -2.77 -15.42 -15.58
CA ASP A 474 -3.68 -16.25 -16.37
C ASP A 474 -4.31 -17.35 -15.51
N ASP A 475 -3.50 -18.05 -14.70
CA ASP A 475 -3.97 -19.05 -13.74
C ASP A 475 -4.96 -18.43 -12.75
N TYR A 476 -4.69 -17.21 -12.28
CA TYR A 476 -5.59 -16.49 -11.37
C TYR A 476 -6.89 -16.03 -12.05
N MET A 477 -6.81 -15.57 -13.31
CA MET A 477 -7.92 -15.07 -14.13
C MET A 477 -8.78 -16.19 -14.74
N SER A 478 -8.27 -17.42 -14.77
CA SER A 478 -8.97 -18.61 -15.27
C SER A 478 -10.23 -18.96 -14.47
N LYS A 479 -10.39 -18.41 -13.26
CA LYS A 479 -11.61 -18.52 -12.46
C LYS A 479 -12.73 -17.68 -13.11
N ASP A 480 -13.71 -18.36 -13.70
CA ASP A 480 -14.76 -17.76 -14.55
C ASP A 480 -15.45 -16.52 -13.92
N HIS A 481 -15.85 -16.61 -12.63
CA HIS A 481 -16.55 -15.52 -11.95
C HIS A 481 -15.69 -14.25 -11.78
N LEU A 482 -14.40 -14.38 -11.49
CA LEU A 482 -13.53 -13.23 -11.22
C LEU A 482 -13.34 -12.38 -12.47
N SER A 483 -13.16 -13.03 -13.63
CA SER A 483 -13.04 -12.33 -14.91
C SER A 483 -14.31 -11.51 -15.22
N LYS A 484 -15.50 -12.05 -14.90
CA LYS A 484 -16.79 -11.39 -15.07
C LYS A 484 -16.93 -10.18 -14.13
N VAL A 485 -16.50 -10.31 -12.87
CA VAL A 485 -16.45 -9.22 -11.88
C VAL A 485 -15.57 -8.05 -12.34
N ILE A 486 -14.36 -8.36 -12.82
CA ILE A 486 -13.41 -7.35 -13.28
C ILE A 486 -14.01 -6.62 -14.48
N LYS A 487 -14.54 -7.36 -15.47
CA LYS A 487 -15.24 -6.77 -16.63
C LYS A 487 -16.40 -5.87 -16.21
N LEU A 488 -17.17 -6.27 -15.19
CA LEU A 488 -18.29 -5.47 -14.70
C LEU A 488 -17.84 -4.14 -14.09
N ASN A 489 -16.76 -4.15 -13.30
CA ASN A 489 -16.19 -2.93 -12.72
C ASN A 489 -15.58 -2.04 -13.81
N LEU A 490 -14.85 -2.61 -14.77
CA LEU A 490 -14.20 -1.88 -15.87
C LEU A 490 -15.16 -1.04 -16.71
N ARG A 491 -16.44 -1.41 -16.80
CA ARG A 491 -17.48 -0.59 -17.48
C ARG A 491 -17.59 0.83 -16.93
N TYR A 492 -17.21 1.03 -15.67
CA TYR A 492 -17.30 2.33 -15.00
C TYR A 492 -15.96 3.06 -14.94
N ILE A 493 -14.90 2.54 -15.56
CA ILE A 493 -13.54 3.06 -15.48
C ILE A 493 -13.11 3.61 -16.84
N SER A 494 -12.60 4.83 -16.86
CA SER A 494 -11.88 5.39 -18.01
C SER A 494 -10.47 5.78 -17.60
N GLU A 495 -9.65 6.09 -18.60
CA GLU A 495 -8.31 6.64 -18.37
C GLU A 495 -8.31 7.99 -17.64
N LYS A 496 -9.46 8.70 -17.57
CA LYS A 496 -9.58 9.89 -16.71
C LYS A 496 -9.38 9.56 -15.24
N ASP A 497 -9.72 8.33 -14.83
CA ASP A 497 -9.45 7.82 -13.48
C ASP A 497 -7.96 7.47 -13.27
N PHE A 498 -7.15 7.55 -14.33
CA PHE A 498 -5.73 7.23 -14.37
C PHE A 498 -4.91 8.36 -14.99
N LEU A 499 -5.46 9.58 -15.03
CA LEU A 499 -4.66 10.79 -15.23
C LEU A 499 -3.63 10.89 -14.12
N TRP A 500 -2.50 11.51 -14.44
CA TRP A 500 -1.40 11.67 -13.49
C TRP A 500 -1.87 12.46 -12.28
N PHE A 501 -1.61 11.94 -11.09
CA PHE A 501 -1.94 12.57 -9.82
C PHE A 501 -1.41 14.00 -9.76
N GLY A 502 -0.18 14.24 -10.26
CA GLY A 502 0.41 15.57 -10.26
C GLY A 502 -0.41 16.63 -10.99
N LEU A 503 -1.17 16.25 -12.04
CA LEU A 503 -2.03 17.18 -12.77
C LEU A 503 -3.26 17.56 -11.95
N GLU A 504 -4.00 16.58 -11.45
CA GLU A 504 -5.21 16.83 -10.65
C GLU A 504 -4.86 17.49 -9.29
N PHE A 505 -3.75 17.11 -8.69
CA PHE A 505 -3.22 17.74 -7.49
C PHE A 505 -2.84 19.19 -7.75
N GLY A 506 -2.24 19.51 -8.91
CA GLY A 506 -1.94 20.88 -9.31
C GLY A 506 -3.18 21.77 -9.33
N VAL A 507 -4.29 21.29 -9.90
CA VAL A 507 -5.56 22.03 -9.93
C VAL A 507 -6.09 22.27 -8.50
N LEU A 508 -6.04 21.24 -7.64
CA LEU A 508 -6.43 21.37 -6.23
C LEU A 508 -5.58 22.42 -5.49
N ILE A 509 -4.28 22.45 -5.76
CA ILE A 509 -3.35 23.41 -5.16
C ILE A 509 -3.59 24.84 -5.66
N ASP A 510 -3.83 25.03 -6.96
CA ASP A 510 -4.10 26.36 -7.52
C ASP A 510 -5.38 26.98 -6.88
N GLU A 511 -6.40 26.17 -6.63
CA GLU A 511 -7.61 26.60 -5.91
C GLU A 511 -7.33 26.90 -4.43
N PHE A 512 -6.56 26.06 -3.74
CA PHE A 512 -6.19 26.29 -2.35
C PHE A 512 -5.38 27.58 -2.17
N ILE A 513 -4.39 27.83 -3.03
CA ILE A 513 -3.62 29.07 -3.07
C ILE A 513 -4.55 30.27 -3.27
N SER A 514 -5.51 30.16 -4.20
CA SER A 514 -6.46 31.24 -4.50
C SER A 514 -7.33 31.60 -3.29
N SER A 515 -7.56 30.67 -2.37
CA SER A 515 -8.28 30.91 -1.10
C SER A 515 -7.45 31.61 -0.02
N ASN A 516 -6.13 31.75 -0.21
CA ASN A 516 -5.18 32.31 0.77
C ASN A 516 -5.24 31.65 2.16
N SER A 517 -5.55 30.36 2.21
CA SER A 517 -5.71 29.61 3.46
C SER A 517 -4.36 29.12 4.02
N GLU A 518 -4.27 28.96 5.34
CA GLU A 518 -3.04 28.47 5.98
C GLU A 518 -2.83 26.97 5.71
N MET A 519 -1.64 26.63 5.22
CA MET A 519 -1.25 25.27 4.86
C MET A 519 -0.42 24.58 5.95
N ASP A 520 -0.70 23.31 6.22
CA ASP A 520 0.17 22.47 7.05
C ASP A 520 1.30 21.86 6.21
N PHE A 521 2.48 22.48 6.28
CA PHE A 521 3.64 22.00 5.51
C PHE A 521 4.11 20.61 5.90
N LYS A 522 3.84 20.12 7.12
CA LYS A 522 4.20 18.73 7.47
C LYS A 522 3.38 17.73 6.68
N VAL A 523 2.09 18.03 6.47
CA VAL A 523 1.16 17.23 5.67
C VAL A 523 1.65 17.17 4.22
N LEU A 524 1.96 18.33 3.64
CA LEU A 524 2.48 18.38 2.26
C LEU A 524 3.83 17.70 2.11
N SER A 525 4.76 17.94 3.03
CA SER A 525 6.05 17.24 3.00
C SER A 525 5.86 15.72 3.05
N SER A 526 4.81 15.23 3.73
CA SER A 526 4.46 13.81 3.72
C SER A 526 3.97 13.32 2.35
N ILE A 527 3.05 14.06 1.72
CA ILE A 527 2.52 13.73 0.39
C ILE A 527 3.62 13.73 -0.66
N VAL A 528 4.44 14.79 -0.70
CA VAL A 528 5.53 14.94 -1.69
C VAL A 528 6.52 13.80 -1.61
N ARG A 529 6.96 13.50 -0.39
CA ARG A 529 7.90 12.42 -0.09
C ARG A 529 7.34 11.06 -0.49
N ASP A 530 6.10 10.77 -0.13
CA ASP A 530 5.48 9.47 -0.42
C ASP A 530 5.24 9.30 -1.94
N TYR A 531 4.79 10.35 -2.64
CA TYR A 531 4.64 10.32 -4.10
C TYR A 531 5.98 10.12 -4.81
N CYS A 532 7.00 10.95 -4.52
CA CYS A 532 8.31 10.84 -5.16
C CYS A 532 8.93 9.46 -4.95
N LYS A 533 8.82 8.91 -3.74
CA LYS A 533 9.28 7.54 -3.44
C LYS A 533 8.57 6.51 -4.28
N ILE A 534 7.23 6.54 -4.36
CA ILE A 534 6.49 5.59 -5.19
C ILE A 534 6.93 5.69 -6.65
N GLN A 535 7.13 6.91 -7.17
CA GLN A 535 7.59 7.09 -8.54
C GLN A 535 9.01 6.56 -8.78
N PHE A 536 9.96 6.80 -7.87
CA PHE A 536 11.31 6.26 -7.96
C PHE A 536 11.32 4.74 -7.90
N THR A 537 10.51 4.19 -7.01
CA THR A 537 10.40 2.76 -6.86
C THR A 537 9.75 2.17 -8.11
N GLN A 538 8.66 2.76 -8.64
CA GLN A 538 8.02 2.33 -9.90
C GLN A 538 9.03 2.26 -11.05
N ARG A 539 9.87 3.30 -11.21
CA ARG A 539 10.94 3.31 -12.21
C ARG A 539 11.93 2.16 -12.02
N PHE A 540 12.26 1.83 -10.78
CA PHE A 540 13.12 0.70 -10.47
C PHE A 540 12.48 -0.63 -10.87
N ARG A 541 11.18 -0.83 -10.57
CA ARG A 541 10.44 -2.02 -11.03
C ARG A 541 10.37 -2.11 -12.55
N THR A 542 10.15 -0.99 -13.23
CA THR A 542 10.25 -0.92 -14.68
C THR A 542 11.62 -1.41 -15.17
N ASN A 543 12.73 -0.99 -14.56
CA ASN A 543 14.04 -1.52 -14.92
C ASN A 543 14.16 -3.04 -14.71
N LEU A 544 13.59 -3.58 -13.61
CA LEU A 544 13.59 -5.03 -13.35
C LEU A 544 12.74 -5.81 -14.36
N ASN A 545 11.57 -5.29 -14.72
CA ASN A 545 10.68 -5.91 -15.70
C ASN A 545 11.35 -6.03 -17.08
N TYR A 546 12.29 -5.14 -17.39
CA TYR A 546 13.05 -5.08 -18.64
C TYR A 546 14.56 -5.32 -18.43
N LYS A 547 14.95 -6.09 -17.39
CA LYS A 547 16.36 -6.28 -17.01
C LYS A 547 17.26 -6.77 -18.15
N GLU A 548 16.71 -7.60 -19.05
CA GLU A 548 17.43 -8.16 -20.20
C GLU A 548 17.73 -7.10 -21.27
N TYR A 549 16.96 -6.01 -21.28
CA TYR A 549 17.05 -4.94 -22.28
C TYR A 549 17.63 -3.64 -21.71
N SER A 550 18.01 -3.61 -20.43
CA SER A 550 18.33 -2.35 -19.73
C SER A 550 19.61 -1.68 -20.19
N GLU A 551 20.55 -2.47 -20.72
CA GLU A 551 21.85 -2.06 -21.24
C GLU A 551 21.86 -1.88 -22.76
N ILE A 552 20.75 -2.16 -23.44
CA ILE A 552 20.65 -2.03 -24.90
C ILE A 552 20.33 -0.58 -25.24
N GLU A 553 21.24 0.08 -25.96
CA GLU A 553 20.95 1.39 -26.53
C GLU A 553 20.15 1.19 -27.83
N PRO A 554 18.91 1.73 -27.94
CA PRO A 554 18.12 1.60 -29.15
C PRO A 554 18.77 2.42 -30.28
N LEU A 555 19.62 1.77 -31.08
CA LEU A 555 20.31 2.35 -32.22
C LEU A 555 19.36 2.55 -33.42
N PRO A 556 19.62 3.53 -34.31
CA PRO A 556 18.71 3.81 -35.41
C PRO A 556 18.76 2.74 -36.53
N TYR A 557 17.58 2.19 -36.86
CA TYR A 557 17.07 1.86 -38.21
C TYR A 557 17.49 0.59 -38.99
N ASN A 558 18.33 -0.33 -38.52
CA ASN A 558 18.70 -1.48 -39.36
C ASN A 558 18.11 -2.84 -38.98
N ASP A 559 17.70 -3.08 -37.72
CA ASP A 559 17.02 -4.31 -37.31
C ASP A 559 15.95 -4.04 -36.24
N VAL A 560 14.68 -4.01 -36.64
CA VAL A 560 13.55 -3.85 -35.71
C VAL A 560 13.15 -5.22 -35.17
N GLY A 561 13.92 -5.72 -34.20
CA GLY A 561 13.63 -6.93 -33.43
C GLY A 561 13.05 -6.65 -32.04
N ASP A 562 12.77 -7.72 -31.29
CA ASP A 562 12.31 -7.66 -29.90
C ASP A 562 13.20 -6.73 -29.06
N GLU A 563 14.51 -6.94 -29.08
CA GLU A 563 15.47 -6.17 -28.30
C GLU A 563 15.34 -4.65 -28.49
N TYR A 564 15.19 -4.19 -29.73
CA TYR A 564 15.01 -2.77 -30.04
C TYR A 564 13.71 -2.22 -29.44
N ILE A 565 12.61 -2.94 -29.61
CA ILE A 565 11.27 -2.51 -29.18
C ILE A 565 11.15 -2.48 -27.66
N TYR A 566 11.67 -3.50 -26.98
CA TYR A 566 11.66 -3.56 -25.52
C TYR A 566 12.60 -2.51 -24.91
N ALA A 567 13.79 -2.29 -25.48
CA ALA A 567 14.71 -1.23 -25.05
C ALA A 567 14.11 0.18 -25.24
N LEU A 568 13.46 0.43 -26.39
CA LEU A 568 12.78 1.69 -26.67
C LEU A 568 11.57 1.92 -25.75
N THR A 569 10.82 0.86 -25.47
CA THR A 569 9.70 0.91 -24.52
C THR A 569 10.19 1.29 -23.12
N LEU A 570 11.23 0.63 -22.62
CA LEU A 570 11.88 0.95 -21.35
C LEU A 570 12.35 2.41 -21.30
N LYS A 571 13.00 2.90 -22.37
CA LYS A 571 13.42 4.30 -22.47
C LYS A 571 12.23 5.26 -22.31
N HIS A 572 11.12 5.00 -22.98
CA HIS A 572 9.94 5.88 -22.93
C HIS A 572 9.24 5.82 -21.57
N GLU A 573 9.15 4.66 -20.93
CA GLU A 573 8.61 4.55 -19.56
C GLU A 573 9.47 5.31 -18.55
N ARG A 574 10.81 5.22 -18.64
CA ARG A 574 11.73 6.02 -17.81
C ARG A 574 11.48 7.52 -17.97
N ILE A 575 11.35 7.99 -19.20
CA ILE A 575 11.08 9.40 -19.50
C ILE A 575 9.68 9.81 -18.98
N SER A 576 8.65 8.99 -19.20
CA SER A 576 7.30 9.24 -18.74
C SER A 576 7.24 9.39 -17.22
N ASN A 577 7.84 8.45 -16.48
CA ASN A 577 7.93 8.51 -15.02
C ASN A 577 8.70 9.76 -14.56
N HIS A 578 9.81 10.13 -15.22
CA HIS A 578 10.53 11.36 -14.92
C HIS A 578 9.66 12.61 -15.10
N LEU A 579 8.92 12.71 -16.22
CA LEU A 579 8.01 13.81 -16.50
C LEU A 579 6.89 13.93 -15.46
N ARG A 580 6.34 12.81 -14.98
CA ARG A 580 5.33 12.79 -13.90
C ARG A 580 5.85 13.35 -12.58
N VAL A 581 7.10 13.04 -12.22
CA VAL A 581 7.74 13.58 -11.02
C VAL A 581 7.99 15.08 -11.17
N GLU A 582 8.55 15.49 -12.30
CA GLU A 582 8.84 16.90 -12.57
C GLU A 582 7.57 17.75 -12.59
N GLU A 583 6.50 17.27 -13.21
CA GLU A 583 5.22 17.97 -13.25
C GLU A 583 4.66 18.16 -11.84
N PHE A 584 4.64 17.11 -11.01
CA PHE A 584 4.21 17.21 -9.62
C PHE A 584 5.08 18.19 -8.82
N LEU A 585 6.41 18.09 -8.90
CA LEU A 585 7.33 18.97 -8.16
C LEU A 585 7.17 20.44 -8.56
N LYS A 586 6.87 20.75 -9.83
CA LYS A 586 6.53 22.11 -10.26
C LYS A 586 5.30 22.66 -9.55
N GLN A 587 4.24 21.85 -9.39
CA GLN A 587 3.04 22.27 -8.67
C GLN A 587 3.34 22.57 -7.19
N ILE A 588 4.17 21.73 -6.55
CA ILE A 588 4.61 21.95 -5.17
C ILE A 588 5.49 23.21 -5.06
N GLN A 589 6.36 23.46 -6.04
CA GLN A 589 7.24 24.63 -6.04
C GLN A 589 6.45 25.93 -6.16
N LYS A 590 5.37 25.97 -6.97
CA LYS A 590 4.45 27.12 -6.98
C LYS A 590 3.95 27.44 -5.57
N MET A 591 3.52 26.41 -4.86
CA MET A 591 2.96 26.55 -3.52
C MET A 591 4.02 26.96 -2.50
N SER A 592 5.21 26.37 -2.56
CA SER A 592 6.35 26.74 -1.72
C SER A 592 6.74 28.22 -1.87
N LYS A 593 6.77 28.71 -3.12
CA LYS A 593 7.02 30.13 -3.42
C LYS A 593 5.92 31.05 -2.89
N HIS A 594 4.65 30.67 -3.05
CA HIS A 594 3.52 31.48 -2.57
C HIS A 594 3.57 31.71 -1.05
N TYR A 595 3.90 30.68 -0.28
CA TYR A 595 3.94 30.76 1.18
C TYR A 595 5.35 30.98 1.79
N GLY A 596 6.40 31.09 0.98
CA GLY A 596 7.78 31.32 1.42
C GLY A 596 8.40 30.19 2.26
N ASN A 597 8.13 28.91 1.94
CA ASN A 597 8.59 27.78 2.75
C ASN A 597 9.94 27.19 2.29
N GLN A 598 11.04 27.63 2.92
CA GLN A 598 12.39 27.17 2.59
C GLN A 598 12.63 25.66 2.79
N ASN A 599 11.94 25.03 3.74
CA ASN A 599 12.11 23.59 3.99
C ASN A 599 11.52 22.75 2.84
N LEU A 600 10.37 23.18 2.32
CA LEU A 600 9.72 22.55 1.17
C LEU A 600 10.58 22.74 -0.09
N ASP A 601 11.15 23.94 -0.31
CA ASP A 601 12.09 24.19 -1.41
C ASP A 601 13.34 23.29 -1.36
N GLY A 602 13.94 23.17 -0.16
CA GLY A 602 15.09 22.29 0.04
C GLY A 602 14.77 20.83 -0.31
N MET A 603 13.60 20.34 0.11
CA MET A 603 13.13 18.98 -0.21
C MET A 603 12.85 18.80 -1.71
N ILE A 604 12.29 19.81 -2.39
CA ILE A 604 12.09 19.79 -3.85
C ILE A 604 13.44 19.70 -4.57
N THR A 605 14.43 20.51 -4.15
CA THR A 605 15.78 20.47 -4.71
C THR A 605 16.44 19.11 -4.49
N GLU A 606 16.35 18.56 -3.28
CA GLU A 606 16.81 17.20 -2.99
C GLU A 606 16.18 16.19 -3.96
N TYR A 607 14.85 16.22 -4.13
CA TYR A 607 14.19 15.30 -5.05
C TYR A 607 14.56 15.49 -6.51
N HIS A 608 14.78 16.71 -7.00
CA HIS A 608 15.33 16.91 -8.34
C HIS A 608 16.73 16.32 -8.49
N THR A 609 17.57 16.40 -7.46
CA THR A 609 18.92 15.82 -7.53
C THR A 609 18.92 14.30 -7.50
N LEU A 610 17.95 13.70 -6.81
CA LEU A 610 17.77 12.24 -6.70
C LEU A 610 16.99 11.66 -7.88
N ASN A 611 16.11 12.45 -8.52
CA ASN A 611 15.26 12.04 -9.63
C ASN A 611 16.12 11.49 -10.78
N GLY A 612 16.10 10.16 -10.97
CA GLY A 612 16.87 9.46 -12.00
C GLY A 612 18.18 8.84 -11.53
N LYS A 613 18.59 9.08 -10.29
CA LYS A 613 19.79 8.48 -9.69
C LYS A 613 19.47 7.45 -8.61
N GLU A 614 18.35 7.62 -7.91
CA GLU A 614 17.97 6.73 -6.81
C GLU A 614 17.65 5.32 -7.33
N ARG A 615 18.36 4.33 -6.80
CA ARG A 615 18.10 2.91 -6.99
C ARG A 615 17.75 2.32 -5.61
N PRO A 616 16.51 1.90 -5.36
CA PRO A 616 16.16 1.13 -4.18
C PRO A 616 17.12 -0.06 -4.01
N SER A 617 17.48 -0.40 -2.76
CA SER A 617 18.33 -1.56 -2.52
C SER A 617 17.56 -2.84 -2.86
N LEU A 618 18.22 -3.75 -3.58
CA LEU A 618 17.67 -5.06 -3.89
C LEU A 618 17.60 -5.92 -2.62
N PRO A 619 16.54 -6.73 -2.45
CA PRO A 619 16.57 -7.75 -1.42
C PRO A 619 17.68 -8.77 -1.74
N HIS A 620 18.32 -9.32 -0.71
CA HIS A 620 19.47 -10.22 -0.88
C HIS A 620 19.05 -11.51 -1.60
N ASP A 621 19.82 -11.88 -2.62
CA ASP A 621 19.65 -13.17 -3.30
C ASP A 621 20.09 -14.29 -2.36
N ILE A 622 19.19 -15.24 -2.14
CA ILE A 622 19.44 -16.37 -1.25
C ILE A 622 20.61 -17.25 -1.72
N ASN A 623 20.86 -17.33 -3.02
CA ASN A 623 21.97 -18.12 -3.56
C ASN A 623 23.31 -17.50 -3.18
N ILE A 624 23.41 -16.17 -3.24
CA ILE A 624 24.62 -15.43 -2.83
C ILE A 624 24.86 -15.63 -1.32
N ILE A 625 23.80 -15.57 -0.51
CA ILE A 625 23.88 -15.83 0.94
C ILE A 625 24.39 -17.25 1.21
N LEU A 626 23.83 -18.25 0.54
CA LEU A 626 24.22 -19.65 0.70
C LEU A 626 25.67 -19.89 0.26
N GLU A 627 26.15 -19.22 -0.79
CA GLU A 627 27.55 -19.25 -1.21
C GLU A 627 28.47 -18.65 -0.14
N ASP A 628 28.11 -17.50 0.43
CA ASP A 628 28.88 -16.84 1.48
C ASP A 628 28.96 -17.69 2.76
N LEU A 629 27.88 -18.37 3.13
CA LEU A 629 27.85 -19.29 4.27
C LEU A 629 28.66 -20.58 4.02
N LYS A 630 28.61 -21.14 2.80
CA LYS A 630 29.42 -22.31 2.40
C LYS A 630 30.91 -21.99 2.29
N GLY A 631 31.22 -20.76 1.89
CA GLY A 631 32.57 -20.24 1.72
C GLY A 631 33.31 -19.93 3.02
N GLY A 632 32.77 -20.36 4.17
CA GLY A 632 33.30 -20.21 5.54
C GLY A 632 34.77 -19.79 5.59
N GLY A 633 34.99 -18.48 5.68
CA GLY A 633 36.31 -17.88 5.84
C GLY A 633 37.20 -17.93 4.60
N ILE A 634 37.06 -16.95 3.70
CA ILE A 634 38.23 -16.47 2.95
C ILE A 634 38.83 -15.31 3.74
N LYS A 635 39.86 -15.68 4.51
CA LYS A 635 40.91 -14.91 5.22
C LYS A 635 40.72 -13.42 5.45
#